data_AF-A0A9E4JDX9-F1
#
_entry.id   AF-A0A9E4JDX9-F1
#
_cell.length_a   1.000
_cell.length_b   1.000
_cell.length_c   1.000
_cell.angle_alpha   90.00
_cell.angle_beta   90.00
_cell.angle_gamma   90.00
#
_symmetry.space_group_name_H-M   'P 1'
#
loop_
_entity.id
_entity.type
_entity.pdbx_description
1 polymer ?
#
loop_
_entity_poly.entity_id
_entity_poly.type
_entity_poly.pdbx_seq_one_letter_code
_entity_poly.pdbx_strand_id
1 'polypeptide(L)'
;MDRRLRRLAMTFACCQLVGACSFSPSVDLADAGGDAAVTDAQDAAGPEQPGSDGGFEDAGGVDAAAPPECKSTAECVALDPGRPLCVTGKCVPCTAGPGPGGSSCADVPLTPVCAAEGPLAGQCVTCTPGAQGACTGMTPICDAATNSCRTCGQDAECAVRDPAGPGICMDHEDGRCASAAETVVVQGTNLQAALEASQGKALVLVKGHTKEAIYAGPGKIAIIGAGATRPIISGGGVTSPGLDVTGGEVFLRNLEFKGSSLGLRVKSAIVEAQAIDLSDNRGPGLVVTGSTLSMNSCTVTRNESGILLNDAVFSIEDTSVSDNIDGIIVQSPRFPRRLRRVQIFDNAVGLTCSAPIEFDDAVTVTGNSAQDVHPNCRP
;
A
#
# COMPACT_ATOMS: atom_id res chain seq x y z
N MET A 1 -0.75 6.75 46.49
CA MET A 1 -1.60 5.62 46.92
C MET A 1 -2.92 5.70 46.16
N ASP A 2 -3.36 4.80 45.31
CA ASP A 2 -2.74 3.74 44.53
C ASP A 2 -3.81 3.36 43.48
N ARG A 3 -3.63 3.76 42.21
CA ARG A 3 -4.47 3.33 41.08
C ARG A 3 -3.78 2.23 40.25
N ARG A 4 -2.70 1.62 40.76
CA ARG A 4 -1.91 0.58 40.08
C ARG A 4 -2.31 -0.86 40.43
N LEU A 5 -3.44 -1.09 41.10
CA LEU A 5 -3.79 -2.40 41.68
C LEU A 5 -5.11 -3.03 41.18
N ARG A 6 -5.53 -2.79 39.93
CA ARG A 6 -6.78 -3.38 39.37
C ARG A 6 -6.65 -4.27 38.13
N ARG A 7 -5.45 -4.72 37.75
CA ARG A 7 -5.29 -5.65 36.60
C ARG A 7 -4.50 -6.95 36.85
N LEU A 8 -4.22 -7.31 38.11
CA LEU A 8 -3.69 -8.64 38.44
C LEU A 8 -4.50 -9.29 39.57
N ALA A 9 -5.58 -10.01 39.22
CA ALA A 9 -6.16 -11.07 40.03
C ALA A 9 -7.27 -11.79 39.25
N MET A 10 -6.90 -12.71 38.36
CA MET A 10 -7.79 -13.82 37.98
C MET A 10 -6.96 -15.05 37.62
N THR A 11 -6.12 -15.47 38.57
CA THR A 11 -5.60 -16.84 38.63
C THR A 11 -6.48 -17.58 39.63
N PHE A 12 -7.53 -18.25 39.14
CA PHE A 12 -8.24 -19.27 39.91
C PHE A 12 -7.78 -20.63 39.41
N ALA A 13 -6.93 -21.27 40.22
CA ALA A 13 -6.75 -22.71 40.17
C ALA A 13 -7.98 -23.36 40.82
N CYS A 14 -8.71 -24.20 40.07
CA CYS A 14 -9.56 -25.22 40.67
C CYS A 14 -9.69 -26.42 39.74
N CYS A 15 -9.41 -27.60 40.29
CA CYS A 15 -9.76 -28.95 39.87
C CYS A 15 -9.09 -29.57 38.62
N GLN A 16 -8.08 -30.40 38.89
CA GLN A 16 -7.92 -31.67 38.19
C GLN A 16 -9.08 -32.62 38.54
N LEU A 17 -9.73 -33.21 37.54
CA LEU A 17 -9.97 -34.66 37.35
C LEU A 17 -11.10 -34.92 36.33
N VAL A 18 -10.86 -35.95 35.51
CA VAL A 18 -11.78 -36.73 34.66
C VAL A 18 -12.07 -36.20 33.25
N GLY A 19 -11.76 -37.04 32.27
CA GLY A 19 -12.74 -37.41 31.23
C GLY A 19 -12.46 -36.91 29.82
N ALA A 20 -12.03 -37.84 28.97
CA ALA A 20 -12.12 -37.70 27.53
C ALA A 20 -13.56 -37.36 27.10
N CYS A 21 -13.75 -36.25 26.39
CA CYS A 21 -14.93 -35.98 25.59
C CYS A 21 -14.49 -35.28 24.30
N SER A 22 -14.50 -36.04 23.21
CA SER A 22 -14.54 -35.55 21.84
C SER A 22 -15.82 -34.75 21.67
N PHE A 23 -15.73 -33.47 21.30
CA PHE A 23 -16.86 -32.70 20.81
C PHE A 23 -16.47 -31.96 19.54
N SER A 24 -17.02 -32.43 18.43
CA SER A 24 -17.20 -31.66 17.20
C SER A 24 -18.27 -30.58 17.42
N PRO A 25 -18.10 -29.36 16.91
CA PRO A 25 -19.24 -28.51 16.64
C PRO A 25 -19.65 -28.64 15.17
N SER A 26 -20.74 -29.37 14.96
CA SER A 26 -21.68 -29.10 13.87
C SER A 26 -22.33 -27.76 14.19
N VAL A 27 -22.20 -26.77 13.30
CA VAL A 27 -23.01 -25.55 13.39
C VAL A 27 -24.13 -25.70 12.38
N ASP A 28 -25.30 -26.04 12.92
CA ASP A 28 -26.58 -26.01 12.22
C ASP A 28 -26.90 -24.58 11.80
N LEU A 29 -27.36 -24.47 10.55
CA LEU A 29 -28.06 -23.32 10.00
C LEU A 29 -29.29 -23.02 10.89
N ALA A 30 -29.28 -21.85 11.54
CA ALA A 30 -30.50 -21.23 12.03
C ALA A 30 -30.94 -20.16 11.01
N ASP A 31 -31.90 -20.58 10.21
CA ASP A 31 -32.86 -19.76 9.49
C ASP A 31 -33.54 -18.76 10.46
N ALA A 32 -33.41 -17.47 10.16
CA ALA A 32 -34.18 -16.41 10.78
C ALA A 32 -34.69 -15.50 9.67
N GLY A 33 -35.84 -15.90 9.12
CA GLY A 33 -36.71 -15.03 8.34
C GLY A 33 -37.07 -13.77 9.11
N GLY A 34 -37.00 -12.64 8.41
CA GLY A 34 -37.43 -11.33 8.85
C GLY A 34 -38.04 -10.59 7.67
N ASP A 35 -39.32 -10.84 7.46
CA ASP A 35 -40.22 -10.08 6.59
C ASP A 35 -40.40 -8.63 7.07
N ALA A 36 -40.85 -7.79 6.13
CA ALA A 36 -41.32 -6.40 6.23
C ALA A 36 -40.22 -5.32 6.15
N ALA A 37 -40.32 -4.26 5.33
CA ALA A 37 -41.52 -3.63 4.77
C ALA A 37 -41.28 -3.11 3.35
N VAL A 38 -42.20 -3.50 2.47
CA VAL A 38 -42.55 -2.78 1.24
C VAL A 38 -43.14 -1.43 1.67
N THR A 39 -42.62 -0.34 1.12
CA THR A 39 -43.37 0.92 1.07
C THR A 39 -43.63 1.25 -0.40
N ASP A 40 -44.89 1.04 -0.76
CA ASP A 40 -45.53 1.63 -1.92
C ASP A 40 -45.37 3.15 -1.90
N ALA A 41 -44.96 3.70 -3.04
CA ALA A 41 -45.28 5.07 -3.41
C ALA A 41 -46.00 5.01 -4.77
N GLN A 42 -47.31 5.11 -4.66
CA GLN A 42 -48.28 5.19 -5.74
C GLN A 42 -48.11 6.43 -6.61
N ASP A 43 -48.38 6.22 -7.89
CA ASP A 43 -49.29 7.00 -8.74
C ASP A 43 -49.22 8.52 -8.72
N ALA A 44 -48.65 9.07 -9.79
CA ALA A 44 -49.18 10.30 -10.40
C ALA A 44 -49.41 10.04 -11.90
N ALA A 45 -50.69 9.93 -12.24
CA ALA A 45 -51.18 9.76 -13.60
C ALA A 45 -51.33 11.12 -14.32
N GLY A 46 -50.86 11.14 -15.58
CA GLY A 46 -51.42 11.89 -16.71
C GLY A 46 -50.85 13.30 -17.01
N PRO A 47 -51.11 13.88 -18.21
CA PRO A 47 -51.80 13.30 -19.38
C PRO A 47 -51.04 13.45 -20.72
N GLU A 48 -51.48 12.63 -21.68
CA GLU A 48 -51.70 12.92 -23.11
C GLU A 48 -50.57 13.44 -24.03
N GLN A 49 -50.37 12.65 -25.10
CA GLN A 49 -49.69 12.98 -26.35
C GLN A 49 -50.26 14.25 -27.01
N PRO A 50 -49.41 14.92 -27.81
CA PRO A 50 -49.78 15.06 -29.22
C PRO A 50 -48.61 14.86 -30.21
N GLY A 51 -48.94 14.34 -31.40
CA GLY A 51 -48.29 14.55 -32.72
C GLY A 51 -46.78 14.30 -32.82
N SER A 52 -46.28 13.30 -33.56
CA SER A 52 -46.28 13.25 -35.03
C SER A 52 -46.25 14.65 -35.65
N ASP A 53 -45.08 15.06 -36.17
CA ASP A 53 -44.90 15.36 -37.59
C ASP A 53 -43.50 15.94 -37.88
N GLY A 54 -42.80 15.31 -38.82
CA GLY A 54 -42.02 15.96 -39.87
C GLY A 54 -40.72 16.70 -39.50
N GLY A 55 -39.58 16.10 -39.83
CA GLY A 55 -38.33 16.85 -39.95
C GLY A 55 -37.04 16.04 -39.89
N PHE A 56 -36.98 14.86 -40.50
CA PHE A 56 -35.70 14.19 -40.75
C PHE A 56 -35.05 14.94 -41.93
N GLU A 57 -34.41 16.06 -41.64
CA GLU A 57 -33.48 16.66 -42.61
C GLU A 57 -32.32 15.68 -42.75
N ASP A 58 -32.29 15.07 -43.93
CA ASP A 58 -31.25 14.26 -44.53
C ASP A 58 -29.88 14.83 -44.11
N ALA A 59 -29.29 14.27 -43.06
CA ALA A 59 -27.92 14.56 -42.65
C ALA A 59 -27.04 14.01 -43.75
N GLY A 60 -26.80 14.87 -44.75
CA GLY A 60 -26.08 14.55 -45.97
C GLY A 60 -24.89 13.67 -45.64
N GLY A 61 -24.88 12.48 -46.23
CA GLY A 61 -23.79 11.53 -46.10
C GLY A 61 -22.49 12.27 -46.34
N VAL A 62 -21.74 12.50 -45.27
CA VAL A 62 -20.38 13.01 -45.37
C VAL A 62 -19.61 11.91 -46.07
N ASP A 63 -19.43 12.09 -47.38
CA ASP A 63 -18.62 11.21 -48.20
C ASP A 63 -17.31 10.99 -47.46
N ALA A 64 -17.11 9.77 -46.95
CA ALA A 64 -15.94 9.43 -46.17
C ALA A 64 -14.71 9.76 -47.02
N ALA A 65 -14.00 10.83 -46.65
CA ALA A 65 -12.90 11.35 -47.45
C ALA A 65 -11.96 10.19 -47.82
N ALA A 66 -11.63 10.10 -49.11
CA ALA A 66 -10.77 9.04 -49.61
C ALA A 66 -9.47 8.99 -48.78
N PRO A 67 -9.00 7.79 -48.38
CA PRO A 67 -7.82 7.67 -47.54
C PRO A 67 -6.60 8.36 -48.17
N PRO A 68 -5.82 9.10 -47.37
CA PRO A 68 -4.61 9.75 -47.87
C PRO A 68 -3.64 8.71 -48.40
N GLU A 69 -2.88 9.10 -49.43
CA GLU A 69 -1.78 8.30 -49.96
C GLU A 69 -0.59 8.34 -49.04
N CYS A 70 0.20 7.28 -49.04
CA CYS A 70 1.37 7.16 -48.18
C CYS A 70 2.49 6.38 -48.85
N LYS A 71 3.71 6.62 -48.37
CA LYS A 71 4.92 5.86 -48.70
C LYS A 71 5.43 5.06 -47.52
N SER A 72 5.02 5.42 -46.30
CA SER A 72 5.43 4.73 -45.07
C SER A 72 4.38 4.88 -43.96
N THR A 73 4.43 3.98 -42.98
CA THR A 73 3.61 4.03 -41.77
C THR A 73 3.83 5.32 -40.96
N ALA A 74 5.06 5.82 -40.88
CA ALA A 74 5.35 7.08 -40.21
C ALA A 74 4.66 8.30 -40.85
N GLU A 75 4.50 8.28 -42.18
CA GLU A 75 3.75 9.32 -42.91
C GLU A 75 2.26 9.26 -42.60
N CYS A 76 1.69 8.06 -42.51
CA CYS A 76 0.28 7.89 -42.14
C CYS A 76 -0.04 8.39 -40.73
N VAL A 77 0.83 8.09 -39.74
CA VAL A 77 0.67 8.62 -38.37
C VAL A 77 0.64 10.15 -38.34
N ALA A 78 1.44 10.81 -39.20
CA ALA A 78 1.49 12.27 -39.28
C ALA A 78 0.29 12.88 -40.03
N LEU A 79 -0.26 12.18 -41.02
CA LEU A 79 -1.40 12.65 -41.83
C LEU A 79 -2.75 12.41 -41.16
N ASP A 80 -2.95 11.22 -40.60
CA ASP A 80 -4.21 10.78 -39.99
C ASP A 80 -3.91 9.76 -38.86
N PRO A 81 -3.91 10.18 -37.59
CA PRO A 81 -3.73 9.28 -36.45
C PRO A 81 -4.76 8.15 -36.39
N GLY A 82 -5.96 8.35 -36.97
CA GLY A 82 -7.02 7.35 -37.13
C GLY A 82 -6.66 6.21 -38.09
N ARG A 83 -5.65 6.41 -38.94
CA ARG A 83 -5.24 5.47 -39.99
C ARG A 83 -3.71 5.33 -40.01
N PRO A 84 -3.11 4.80 -38.94
CA PRO A 84 -1.66 4.88 -38.73
C PRO A 84 -0.84 4.01 -39.68
N LEU A 85 -1.45 3.10 -40.43
CA LEU A 85 -0.73 2.08 -41.20
C LEU A 85 -0.75 2.37 -42.69
N CYS A 86 0.42 2.29 -43.33
CA CYS A 86 0.52 2.41 -44.78
C CYS A 86 0.43 1.04 -45.44
N VAL A 87 -0.73 0.70 -46.00
CA VAL A 87 -0.95 -0.59 -46.68
C VAL A 87 -1.27 -0.30 -48.14
N THR A 88 -0.47 -0.84 -49.06
CA THR A 88 -0.63 -0.64 -50.51
C THR A 88 -0.70 0.83 -50.95
N GLY A 89 0.07 1.71 -50.29
CA GLY A 89 0.11 3.14 -50.60
C GLY A 89 -1.07 3.96 -50.08
N LYS A 90 -1.92 3.38 -49.21
CA LYS A 90 -3.04 4.08 -48.55
C LYS A 90 -2.95 3.94 -47.04
N CYS A 91 -3.31 5.01 -46.33
CA CYS A 91 -3.44 4.96 -44.88
C CYS A 91 -4.71 4.23 -44.47
N VAL A 92 -4.56 3.21 -43.63
CA VAL A 92 -5.65 2.37 -43.12
C VAL A 92 -5.63 2.32 -41.59
N PRO A 93 -6.81 2.17 -40.94
CA PRO A 93 -6.85 1.92 -39.51
C PRO A 93 -6.12 0.61 -39.18
N CYS A 94 -5.57 0.53 -37.99
CA CYS A 94 -5.09 -0.75 -37.49
C CYS A 94 -6.26 -1.70 -37.24
N THR A 95 -5.99 -2.99 -37.30
CA THR A 95 -6.95 -4.01 -36.88
C THR A 95 -6.33 -4.81 -35.73
N ALA A 96 -7.13 -5.07 -34.70
CA ALA A 96 -6.72 -5.94 -33.62
C ALA A 96 -6.59 -7.36 -34.19
N GLY A 97 -5.37 -7.86 -34.30
CA GLY A 97 -5.15 -9.28 -34.58
C GLY A 97 -5.48 -10.13 -33.35
N PRO A 98 -5.79 -11.42 -33.54
CA PRO A 98 -6.02 -12.33 -32.43
C PRO A 98 -4.71 -12.55 -31.65
N GLY A 99 -4.58 -11.92 -30.48
CA GLY A 99 -3.55 -12.22 -29.48
C GLY A 99 -2.74 -11.02 -28.97
N PRO A 100 -2.11 -11.16 -27.79
CA PRO A 100 -1.23 -10.13 -27.22
C PRO A 100 0.03 -10.00 -28.08
N GLY A 101 0.09 -8.96 -28.93
CA GLY A 101 1.18 -8.72 -29.87
C GLY A 101 0.86 -9.03 -31.34
N GLY A 102 -0.33 -9.53 -31.65
CA GLY A 102 -0.77 -9.78 -33.03
C GLY A 102 -1.24 -8.53 -33.78
N SER A 103 -0.99 -7.33 -33.26
CA SER A 103 -1.51 -6.12 -33.85
C SER A 103 -0.69 -5.70 -35.07
N SER A 104 -1.36 -5.17 -36.08
CA SER A 104 -0.72 -4.56 -37.24
C SER A 104 0.15 -3.33 -36.89
N CYS A 105 0.17 -2.93 -35.62
CA CYS A 105 1.00 -1.85 -35.09
C CYS A 105 2.36 -2.31 -34.54
N ALA A 106 2.72 -3.59 -34.60
CA ALA A 106 3.97 -4.11 -33.98
C ALA A 106 5.24 -3.36 -34.44
N ASP A 107 5.27 -2.89 -35.68
CA ASP A 107 6.39 -2.14 -36.27
C ASP A 107 6.30 -0.62 -36.06
N VAL A 108 5.26 -0.12 -35.39
CA VAL A 108 5.10 1.30 -35.06
C VAL A 108 5.87 1.59 -33.78
N PRO A 109 6.95 2.40 -33.81
CA PRO A 109 7.72 2.72 -32.62
C PRO A 109 6.82 3.31 -31.53
N LEU A 110 7.00 2.86 -30.29
CA LEU A 110 6.29 3.32 -29.08
C LEU A 110 4.78 3.03 -29.01
N THR A 111 4.15 2.56 -30.08
CA THR A 111 2.69 2.28 -30.13
C THR A 111 2.37 0.91 -30.72
N PRO A 112 2.88 -0.18 -30.10
CA PRO A 112 2.81 -1.53 -30.69
C PRO A 112 1.42 -2.17 -30.64
N VAL A 113 0.42 -1.50 -30.05
CA VAL A 113 -0.92 -2.07 -29.81
C VAL A 113 -1.96 -1.34 -30.64
N CYS A 114 -2.85 -2.08 -31.30
CA CYS A 114 -4.02 -1.50 -31.94
C CYS A 114 -5.16 -1.33 -30.92
N ALA A 115 -5.68 -0.11 -30.78
CA ALA A 115 -6.89 0.15 -30.00
C ALA A 115 -8.11 -0.38 -30.77
N ALA A 116 -8.75 -1.41 -30.22
CA ALA A 116 -9.93 -2.03 -30.85
C ALA A 116 -11.24 -1.30 -30.54
N GLU A 117 -11.28 -0.55 -29.44
CA GLU A 117 -12.50 0.02 -28.86
C GLU A 117 -12.24 1.44 -28.35
N GLY A 118 -13.33 2.18 -28.11
CA GLY A 118 -13.29 3.53 -27.55
C GLY A 118 -12.96 4.62 -28.57
N PRO A 119 -12.65 5.84 -28.09
CA PRO A 119 -12.44 7.01 -28.97
C PRO A 119 -11.18 6.91 -29.84
N LEU A 120 -10.27 5.99 -29.53
CA LEU A 120 -9.05 5.72 -30.30
C LEU A 120 -9.16 4.44 -31.14
N ALA A 121 -10.36 3.88 -31.33
CA ALA A 121 -10.53 2.68 -32.14
C ALA A 121 -9.92 2.84 -33.55
N GLY A 122 -9.10 1.88 -33.97
CA GLY A 122 -8.36 1.91 -35.23
C GLY A 122 -7.02 2.65 -35.18
N GLN A 123 -6.64 3.21 -34.03
CA GLN A 123 -5.34 3.87 -33.81
C GLN A 123 -4.32 2.92 -33.17
N CYS A 124 -3.04 3.16 -33.46
CA CYS A 124 -1.93 2.52 -32.76
C CYS A 124 -1.65 3.30 -31.48
N VAL A 125 -1.67 2.61 -30.34
CA VAL A 125 -1.47 3.15 -28.99
C VAL A 125 -0.37 2.38 -28.27
N THR A 126 0.15 2.93 -27.18
CA THR A 126 1.21 2.28 -26.41
C THR A 126 0.70 1.01 -25.72
N CYS A 127 -0.52 1.05 -25.20
CA CYS A 127 -1.13 -0.08 -24.52
C CYS A 127 -2.66 0.01 -24.57
N THR A 128 -3.32 -1.10 -24.23
CA THR A 128 -4.76 -1.13 -23.94
C THR A 128 -4.98 -1.98 -22.69
N PRO A 129 -6.16 -1.92 -22.03
CA PRO A 129 -6.49 -2.80 -20.90
C PRO A 129 -6.34 -4.30 -21.23
N GLY A 130 -6.62 -4.70 -22.48
CA GLY A 130 -6.43 -6.08 -22.95
C GLY A 130 -4.98 -6.44 -23.33
N ALA A 131 -4.09 -5.45 -23.40
CA ALA A 131 -2.69 -5.61 -23.81
C ALA A 131 -1.72 -4.96 -22.82
N GLN A 132 -1.95 -5.13 -21.51
CA GLN A 132 -1.07 -4.55 -20.46
C GLN A 132 0.39 -5.01 -20.56
N GLY A 133 0.65 -6.17 -21.16
CA GLY A 133 2.01 -6.66 -21.42
C GLY A 133 2.86 -5.73 -22.29
N ALA A 134 2.24 -4.80 -23.04
CA ALA A 134 2.96 -3.76 -23.78
C ALA A 134 3.66 -2.74 -22.85
N CYS A 135 3.14 -2.58 -21.63
CA CYS A 135 3.76 -1.76 -20.59
C CYS A 135 4.83 -2.54 -19.85
N THR A 136 6.10 -2.14 -20.02
CA THR A 136 7.28 -2.80 -19.47
C THR A 136 8.17 -1.81 -18.72
N GLY A 137 9.17 -2.33 -17.99
CA GLY A 137 10.11 -1.51 -17.22
C GLY A 137 9.43 -0.73 -16.08
N MET A 138 9.75 0.56 -15.97
CA MET A 138 9.30 1.45 -14.89
C MET A 138 7.84 1.91 -15.04
N THR A 139 7.23 1.74 -16.21
CA THR A 139 5.82 2.09 -16.46
C THR A 139 5.01 0.84 -16.76
N PRO A 140 4.70 0.00 -15.75
CA PRO A 140 4.07 -1.30 -15.97
C PRO A 140 2.55 -1.24 -16.20
N ILE A 141 1.89 -0.15 -15.82
CA ILE A 141 0.41 -0.06 -15.84
C ILE A 141 -0.06 0.66 -17.10
N CYS A 142 -1.05 0.10 -17.77
CA CYS A 142 -1.75 0.80 -18.85
C CYS A 142 -2.83 1.70 -18.28
N ASP A 143 -2.73 3.01 -18.54
CA ASP A 143 -3.82 3.94 -18.25
C ASP A 143 -4.91 3.80 -19.34
N ALA A 144 -6.09 3.32 -18.96
CA ALA A 144 -7.19 3.09 -19.88
C ALA A 144 -7.76 4.38 -20.48
N ALA A 145 -7.61 5.53 -19.82
CA ALA A 145 -8.13 6.80 -20.30
C ALA A 145 -7.24 7.38 -21.40
N THR A 146 -5.92 7.23 -21.27
CA THR A 146 -4.94 7.83 -22.19
C THR A 146 -4.27 6.80 -23.12
N ASN A 147 -4.48 5.51 -22.90
CA ASN A 147 -3.81 4.40 -23.59
C ASN A 147 -2.27 4.52 -23.57
N SER A 148 -1.75 5.11 -22.49
CA SER A 148 -0.32 5.29 -22.23
C SER A 148 0.13 4.49 -21.02
N CYS A 149 1.39 4.04 -21.04
CA CYS A 149 1.96 3.38 -19.87
C CYS A 149 2.33 4.38 -18.78
N ARG A 150 2.10 4.01 -17.53
CA ARG A 150 2.46 4.79 -16.33
C ARG A 150 3.01 3.89 -15.23
N THR A 151 3.61 4.52 -14.22
CA THR A 151 3.96 3.84 -12.97
C THR A 151 2.71 3.27 -12.29
N CYS A 152 2.88 2.21 -11.50
CA CYS A 152 1.85 1.80 -10.57
C CYS A 152 1.74 2.82 -9.43
N GLY A 153 0.51 3.01 -8.96
CA GLY A 153 0.23 3.79 -7.74
C GLY A 153 -0.20 2.92 -6.56
N GLN A 154 -0.63 1.68 -6.81
CA GLN A 154 -1.14 0.77 -5.78
C GLN A 154 -0.89 -0.69 -6.13
N ASP A 155 -0.80 -1.54 -5.10
CA ASP A 155 -0.61 -2.99 -5.24
C ASP A 155 -1.69 -3.66 -6.10
N ALA A 156 -2.95 -3.22 -5.98
CA ALA A 156 -4.07 -3.76 -6.74
C ALA A 156 -3.85 -3.68 -8.25
N GLU A 157 -3.18 -2.62 -8.74
CA GLU A 157 -2.87 -2.48 -10.17
C GLU A 157 -1.87 -3.55 -10.64
N CYS A 158 -0.87 -3.84 -9.81
CA CYS A 158 0.12 -4.88 -10.09
C CYS A 158 -0.47 -6.29 -9.98
N ALA A 159 -1.39 -6.51 -9.05
CA ALA A 159 -2.09 -7.78 -8.89
C ALA A 159 -3.02 -8.09 -10.08
N VAL A 160 -3.66 -7.06 -10.65
CA VAL A 160 -4.47 -7.21 -11.89
C VAL A 160 -3.57 -7.48 -13.10
N ARG A 161 -2.43 -6.78 -13.20
CA ARG A 161 -1.49 -6.93 -14.31
C ARG A 161 -0.88 -8.32 -14.41
N ASP A 162 -0.40 -8.85 -13.29
CA ASP A 162 0.21 -10.17 -13.21
C ASP A 162 -0.36 -10.93 -11.99
N PRO A 163 -1.47 -11.65 -12.17
CA PRO A 163 -2.10 -12.42 -11.10
C PRO A 163 -1.22 -13.54 -10.54
N ALA A 164 -0.19 -13.97 -11.28
CA ALA A 164 0.77 -14.97 -10.83
C ALA A 164 1.98 -14.34 -10.09
N GLY A 165 2.17 -13.03 -10.23
CA GLY A 165 3.26 -12.28 -9.63
C GLY A 165 3.03 -11.94 -8.15
N PRO A 166 3.98 -11.19 -7.55
CA PRO A 166 3.86 -10.70 -6.19
C PRO A 166 2.65 -9.76 -5.97
N GLY A 167 2.21 -9.06 -7.01
CA GLY A 167 1.14 -8.06 -6.94
C GLY A 167 1.50 -6.83 -6.11
N ILE A 168 2.79 -6.48 -6.02
CA ILE A 168 3.28 -5.36 -5.21
C ILE A 168 3.76 -4.22 -6.11
N CYS A 169 3.31 -3.00 -5.78
CA CYS A 169 3.83 -1.78 -6.36
C CYS A 169 5.05 -1.29 -5.56
N MET A 170 6.15 -1.01 -6.25
CA MET A 170 7.39 -0.46 -5.71
C MET A 170 7.39 1.08 -5.82
N ASP A 171 6.30 1.69 -5.37
CA ASP A 171 6.07 3.15 -5.39
C ASP A 171 7.14 3.95 -4.63
N HIS A 172 7.69 3.39 -3.55
CA HIS A 172 8.80 3.95 -2.79
C HIS A 172 10.15 3.96 -3.54
N GLU A 173 10.28 3.25 -4.66
CA GLU A 173 11.50 3.25 -5.49
C GLU A 173 11.27 3.97 -6.82
N ASP A 174 10.59 3.31 -7.76
CA ASP A 174 10.49 3.72 -9.16
C ASP A 174 9.08 3.53 -9.74
N GLY A 175 8.12 3.06 -8.93
CA GLY A 175 6.74 2.85 -9.35
C GLY A 175 6.57 1.67 -10.31
N ARG A 176 7.49 0.70 -10.35
CA ARG A 176 7.29 -0.55 -11.09
C ARG A 176 6.52 -1.59 -10.25
N CYS A 177 6.02 -2.62 -10.90
CA CYS A 177 5.50 -3.81 -10.23
C CYS A 177 6.64 -4.77 -9.92
N ALA A 178 6.73 -5.25 -8.68
CA ALA A 178 7.71 -6.24 -8.28
C ALA A 178 7.58 -7.53 -9.09
N SER A 179 8.70 -8.13 -9.44
CA SER A 179 8.78 -9.41 -10.15
C SER A 179 9.00 -10.59 -9.21
N ALA A 180 8.68 -11.80 -9.64
CA ALA A 180 9.01 -13.00 -8.86
C ALA A 180 10.54 -13.18 -8.68
N ALA A 181 11.35 -12.67 -9.62
CA ALA A 181 12.81 -12.83 -9.60
C ALA A 181 13.49 -12.07 -8.46
N GLU A 182 12.89 -10.97 -7.98
CA GLU A 182 13.45 -10.13 -6.91
C GLU A 182 12.69 -10.28 -5.58
N THR A 183 11.69 -11.16 -5.53
CA THR A 183 10.81 -11.32 -4.39
C THR A 183 11.08 -12.64 -3.66
N VAL A 184 11.27 -12.56 -2.35
CA VAL A 184 11.21 -13.71 -1.45
C VAL A 184 9.87 -13.69 -0.73
N VAL A 185 9.07 -14.74 -0.89
CA VAL A 185 7.75 -14.82 -0.24
C VAL A 185 7.86 -15.61 1.06
N VAL A 186 7.30 -15.04 2.14
CA VAL A 186 7.26 -15.66 3.47
C VAL A 186 5.83 -16.01 3.82
N GLN A 187 5.59 -17.29 4.05
CA GLN A 187 4.33 -17.81 4.56
C GLN A 187 4.64 -18.59 5.84
N GLY A 188 4.44 -17.98 7.01
CA GLY A 188 4.65 -18.62 8.31
C GLY A 188 5.85 -18.10 9.11
N THR A 189 6.32 -18.89 10.07
CA THR A 189 6.93 -18.36 11.30
C THR A 189 8.40 -17.91 11.21
N ASN A 190 9.02 -17.76 10.03
CA ASN A 190 10.46 -17.48 9.98
C ASN A 190 10.82 -16.36 9.00
N LEU A 191 10.68 -15.12 9.45
CA LEU A 191 11.12 -13.93 8.71
C LEU A 191 12.65 -13.91 8.57
N GLN A 192 13.39 -14.40 9.57
CA GLN A 192 14.86 -14.47 9.53
C GLN A 192 15.37 -15.26 8.32
N ALA A 193 14.84 -16.46 8.08
CA ALA A 193 15.23 -17.29 6.93
C ALA A 193 14.92 -16.60 5.58
N ALA A 194 13.86 -15.79 5.53
CA ALA A 194 13.53 -15.04 4.33
C ALA A 194 14.51 -13.90 4.06
N LEU A 195 14.93 -13.18 5.10
CA LEU A 195 15.95 -12.13 4.97
C LEU A 195 17.32 -12.71 4.59
N GLU A 196 17.63 -13.91 5.07
CA GLU A 196 18.84 -14.63 4.65
C GLU A 196 18.76 -15.06 3.18
N ALA A 197 17.59 -15.54 2.74
CA ALA A 197 17.34 -15.89 1.35
C ALA A 197 17.22 -14.67 0.41
N SER A 198 16.96 -13.48 0.96
CA SER A 198 16.80 -12.24 0.20
C SER A 198 18.13 -11.53 -0.08
N GLN A 199 19.28 -12.16 0.18
CA GLN A 199 20.57 -11.57 -0.19
C GLN A 199 20.62 -11.29 -1.70
N GLY A 200 20.74 -10.00 -2.06
CA GLY A 200 20.70 -9.53 -3.45
C GLY A 200 19.30 -9.44 -4.06
N LYS A 201 18.24 -9.60 -3.27
CA LYS A 201 16.84 -9.39 -3.65
C LYS A 201 16.35 -8.05 -3.11
N ALA A 202 15.39 -7.45 -3.80
CA ALA A 202 14.82 -6.16 -3.42
C ALA A 202 13.64 -6.28 -2.45
N LEU A 203 12.89 -7.40 -2.49
CA LEU A 203 11.62 -7.53 -1.76
C LEU A 203 11.53 -8.81 -0.93
N VAL A 204 11.07 -8.67 0.30
CA VAL A 204 10.52 -9.73 1.14
C VAL A 204 9.02 -9.49 1.33
N LEU A 205 8.22 -10.39 0.78
CA LEU A 205 6.76 -10.33 0.84
C LEU A 205 6.24 -11.23 1.96
N VAL A 206 5.69 -10.63 3.00
CA VAL A 206 5.16 -11.33 4.17
C VAL A 206 3.67 -11.57 3.98
N LYS A 207 3.19 -12.82 3.97
CA LYS A 207 1.76 -13.15 3.77
C LYS A 207 1.04 -13.65 5.03
N GLY A 208 1.75 -13.80 6.15
CA GLY A 208 1.18 -14.33 7.38
C GLY A 208 2.07 -14.06 8.58
N HIS A 209 1.64 -14.49 9.77
CA HIS A 209 2.35 -14.21 11.01
C HIS A 209 3.74 -14.84 11.02
N THR A 210 4.73 -14.06 11.44
CA THR A 210 6.13 -14.45 11.47
C THR A 210 6.75 -14.19 12.86
N LYS A 211 7.89 -14.83 13.10
CA LYS A 211 8.72 -14.57 14.28
C LYS A 211 9.71 -13.45 14.01
N GLU A 212 10.45 -13.10 15.05
CA GLU A 212 11.48 -12.09 15.04
C GLU A 212 12.50 -12.29 13.92
N ALA A 213 13.10 -11.18 13.50
CA ALA A 213 14.21 -11.21 12.58
C ALA A 213 15.20 -10.07 12.82
N ILE A 214 16.38 -10.23 12.23
CA ILE A 214 17.47 -9.28 12.24
C ILE A 214 17.88 -9.01 10.80
N TYR A 215 17.84 -7.74 10.40
CA TYR A 215 18.42 -7.28 9.14
C TYR A 215 19.72 -6.52 9.43
N ALA A 216 20.83 -7.09 8.98
CA ALA A 216 22.17 -6.50 9.10
C ALA A 216 22.85 -6.29 7.74
N GLY A 217 22.06 -6.26 6.67
CA GLY A 217 22.57 -6.14 5.30
C GLY A 217 23.07 -4.72 4.99
N PRO A 218 24.07 -4.55 4.10
CA PRO A 218 24.52 -3.23 3.66
C PRO A 218 23.65 -2.61 2.56
N GLY A 219 22.70 -3.38 2.01
CA GLY A 219 21.92 -3.00 0.82
C GLY A 219 20.59 -2.33 1.16
N LYS A 220 19.76 -2.18 0.12
CA LYS A 220 18.37 -1.77 0.23
C LYS A 220 17.46 -3.00 0.24
N ILE A 221 16.42 -2.99 1.05
CA ILE A 221 15.40 -4.03 1.05
C ILE A 221 14.02 -3.46 1.41
N ALA A 222 12.99 -3.93 0.73
CA ALA A 222 11.60 -3.72 1.09
C ALA A 222 11.07 -4.96 1.83
N ILE A 223 10.42 -4.77 2.97
CA ILE A 223 9.68 -5.80 3.71
C ILE A 223 8.22 -5.35 3.75
N ILE A 224 7.38 -6.03 2.97
CA ILE A 224 6.00 -5.58 2.73
C ILE A 224 5.04 -6.70 3.15
N GLY A 225 4.04 -6.33 3.94
CA GLY A 225 2.93 -7.20 4.27
C GLY A 225 1.91 -7.26 3.13
N ALA A 226 1.54 -8.46 2.72
CA ALA A 226 0.52 -8.72 1.70
C ALA A 226 -0.81 -9.14 2.31
N GLY A 227 -1.90 -8.79 1.63
CA GLY A 227 -3.27 -9.15 1.98
C GLY A 227 -4.04 -8.01 2.65
N ALA A 228 -5.32 -8.26 2.91
CA ALA A 228 -6.23 -7.28 3.52
C ALA A 228 -5.92 -7.04 5.02
N THR A 229 -5.32 -8.02 5.70
CA THR A 229 -4.89 -7.94 7.09
C THR A 229 -3.38 -7.82 7.16
N ARG A 230 -2.86 -6.91 8.00
CA ARG A 230 -1.43 -6.74 8.24
C ARG A 230 -0.84 -8.03 8.82
N PRO A 231 0.21 -8.61 8.23
CA PRO A 231 0.93 -9.71 8.84
C PRO A 231 1.63 -9.26 10.13
N ILE A 232 1.49 -10.09 11.17
CA ILE A 232 2.11 -9.83 12.48
C ILE A 232 3.55 -10.36 12.50
N ILE A 233 4.49 -9.52 12.90
CA ILE A 233 5.86 -9.87 13.28
C ILE A 233 5.94 -9.83 14.80
N SER A 234 6.27 -10.95 15.43
CA SER A 234 6.33 -11.07 16.89
C SER A 234 7.69 -11.52 17.39
N GLY A 235 8.16 -10.92 18.48
CA GLY A 235 9.44 -11.17 19.13
C GLY A 235 9.62 -12.55 19.79
N GLY A 236 8.65 -13.45 19.63
CA GLY A 236 8.67 -14.77 20.25
C GLY A 236 8.69 -14.79 21.79
N GLY A 237 8.65 -13.64 22.48
CA GLY A 237 8.79 -13.54 23.93
C GLY A 237 9.24 -12.17 24.45
N VAL A 238 9.79 -12.16 25.66
CA VAL A 238 10.12 -10.94 26.43
C VAL A 238 11.50 -10.36 26.15
N THR A 239 12.33 -11.04 25.36
CA THR A 239 13.73 -10.66 25.15
C THR A 239 14.00 -10.10 23.77
N SER A 240 13.28 -10.55 22.74
CA SER A 240 13.62 -10.22 21.36
C SER A 240 12.72 -9.11 20.79
N PRO A 241 13.30 -8.17 20.02
CA PRO A 241 12.50 -7.28 19.18
C PRO A 241 11.66 -8.07 18.17
N GLY A 242 10.60 -7.46 17.65
CA GLY A 242 9.94 -7.98 16.44
C GLY A 242 10.90 -7.92 15.23
N LEU A 243 11.54 -6.77 15.01
CA LEU A 243 12.58 -6.63 13.98
C LEU A 243 13.73 -5.77 14.50
N ASP A 244 14.97 -6.25 14.34
CA ASP A 244 16.20 -5.49 14.61
C ASP A 244 16.90 -5.14 13.29
N VAL A 245 16.92 -3.86 12.94
CA VAL A 245 17.60 -3.34 11.75
C VAL A 245 18.91 -2.70 12.18
N THR A 246 20.04 -3.32 11.86
CA THR A 246 21.39 -2.89 12.29
C THR A 246 22.28 -2.36 11.17
N GLY A 247 21.72 -2.14 9.98
CA GLY A 247 22.43 -1.59 8.81
C GLY A 247 21.53 -1.46 7.58
N GLY A 248 22.06 -0.84 6.54
CA GLY A 248 21.42 -0.72 5.22
C GLY A 248 20.26 0.27 5.16
N GLU A 249 19.47 0.16 4.11
CA GLU A 249 18.23 0.91 3.89
C GLU A 249 17.05 -0.05 3.88
N VAL A 250 16.06 0.17 4.73
CA VAL A 250 14.89 -0.72 4.85
C VAL A 250 13.60 0.06 4.63
N PHE A 251 12.80 -0.37 3.67
CA PHE A 251 11.42 0.08 3.50
C PHE A 251 10.47 -0.93 4.14
N LEU A 252 9.60 -0.48 5.03
CA LEU A 252 8.60 -1.30 5.72
C LEU A 252 7.21 -0.82 5.35
N ARG A 253 6.34 -1.71 4.87
CA ARG A 253 4.95 -1.34 4.55
C ARG A 253 3.94 -2.39 4.97
N ASN A 254 2.82 -1.93 5.54
CA ASN A 254 1.65 -2.77 5.84
C ASN A 254 1.95 -3.96 6.77
N LEU A 255 2.68 -3.73 7.86
CA LEU A 255 3.08 -4.73 8.86
C LEU A 255 2.55 -4.37 10.26
N GLU A 256 2.36 -5.37 11.11
CA GLU A 256 2.06 -5.19 12.54
C GLU A 256 3.20 -5.79 13.38
N PHE A 257 3.74 -5.06 14.34
CA PHE A 257 4.76 -5.56 15.28
C PHE A 257 4.16 -5.64 16.68
N LYS A 258 4.05 -6.87 17.19
CA LYS A 258 3.22 -7.15 18.37
C LYS A 258 3.78 -8.17 19.33
N GLY A 259 3.52 -7.97 20.62
CA GLY A 259 3.82 -8.95 21.67
C GLY A 259 5.31 -9.17 21.90
N SER A 260 6.16 -8.23 21.48
CA SER A 260 7.61 -8.33 21.49
C SER A 260 8.21 -7.63 22.73
N SER A 261 9.51 -7.81 22.97
CA SER A 261 10.23 -7.00 23.97
C SER A 261 10.32 -5.54 23.55
N LEU A 262 10.47 -5.29 22.25
CA LEU A 262 10.14 -4.04 21.58
C LEU A 262 9.63 -4.33 20.17
N GLY A 263 8.83 -3.46 19.58
CA GLY A 263 8.29 -3.69 18.23
C GLY A 263 9.40 -3.68 17.17
N LEU A 264 9.99 -2.51 16.95
CA LEU A 264 11.02 -2.26 15.93
C LEU A 264 12.25 -1.58 16.55
N ARG A 265 13.44 -2.13 16.29
CA ARG A 265 14.73 -1.52 16.63
C ARG A 265 15.46 -1.09 15.37
N VAL A 266 16.01 0.12 15.37
CA VAL A 266 16.81 0.67 14.28
C VAL A 266 18.13 1.21 14.81
N LYS A 267 19.25 0.69 14.28
CA LYS A 267 20.61 1.06 14.65
C LYS A 267 21.48 1.17 13.41
N SER A 268 22.22 2.28 13.28
CA SER A 268 23.13 2.53 12.16
C SER A 268 22.51 2.27 10.77
N ALA A 269 21.23 2.58 10.59
CA ALA A 269 20.47 2.29 9.37
C ALA A 269 19.62 3.47 8.91
N ILE A 270 19.07 3.36 7.70
CA ILE A 270 18.02 4.25 7.18
C ILE A 270 16.74 3.42 7.08
N VAL A 271 15.66 3.88 7.72
CA VAL A 271 14.38 3.18 7.68
C VAL A 271 13.28 4.13 7.22
N GLU A 272 12.52 3.67 6.23
CA GLU A 272 11.24 4.26 5.84
C GLU A 272 10.12 3.29 6.22
N ALA A 273 9.18 3.75 7.02
CA ALA A 273 8.07 2.95 7.51
C ALA A 273 6.73 3.60 7.11
N GLN A 274 5.90 2.84 6.41
CA GLN A 274 4.61 3.30 5.91
C GLN A 274 3.50 2.35 6.35
N ALA A 275 2.42 2.90 6.91
CA ALA A 275 1.24 2.09 7.27
C ALA A 275 1.59 0.88 8.16
N ILE A 276 2.52 1.04 9.10
CA ILE A 276 2.84 0.01 10.10
C ILE A 276 2.06 0.24 11.40
N ASP A 277 1.76 -0.84 12.11
CA ASP A 277 1.24 -0.81 13.49
C ASP A 277 2.31 -1.36 14.45
N LEU A 278 2.57 -0.63 15.53
CA LEU A 278 3.48 -0.99 16.60
C LEU A 278 2.66 -1.08 17.89
N SER A 279 2.15 -2.26 18.23
CA SER A 279 1.16 -2.40 19.30
C SER A 279 1.39 -3.54 20.28
N ASP A 280 0.94 -3.39 21.52
CA ASP A 280 1.01 -4.43 22.56
C ASP A 280 2.42 -4.99 22.81
N ASN A 281 3.46 -4.16 22.67
CA ASN A 281 4.82 -4.57 23.01
C ASN A 281 5.08 -4.33 24.49
N ARG A 282 5.86 -5.23 25.11
CA ARG A 282 6.14 -5.17 26.55
C ARG A 282 7.14 -4.07 26.92
N GLY A 283 7.94 -3.62 25.95
CA GLY A 283 8.81 -2.46 26.03
C GLY A 283 8.40 -1.42 25.01
N PRO A 284 9.34 -0.65 24.42
CA PRO A 284 9.01 0.37 23.46
C PRO A 284 8.37 -0.19 22.16
N GLY A 285 7.47 0.57 21.52
CA GLY A 285 7.00 0.26 20.18
C GLY A 285 8.12 0.41 19.15
N LEU A 286 8.86 1.52 19.21
CA LEU A 286 9.98 1.83 18.32
C LEU A 286 11.17 2.40 19.09
N VAL A 287 12.37 1.91 18.79
CA VAL A 287 13.64 2.49 19.25
C VAL A 287 14.55 2.76 18.05
N VAL A 288 14.96 4.01 17.88
CA VAL A 288 15.92 4.43 16.85
C VAL A 288 17.15 5.01 17.53
N THR A 289 18.34 4.48 17.19
CA THR A 289 19.61 4.95 17.74
C THR A 289 20.61 5.25 16.64
N GLY A 290 21.13 6.48 16.58
CA GLY A 290 22.18 6.86 15.62
C GLY A 290 21.79 6.73 14.14
N SER A 291 20.48 6.71 13.84
CA SER A 291 19.93 6.29 12.53
C SER A 291 19.06 7.38 11.90
N THR A 292 18.64 7.16 10.65
CA THR A 292 17.64 7.99 9.94
C THR A 292 16.31 7.28 9.88
N LEU A 293 15.23 7.96 10.25
CA LEU A 293 13.87 7.44 10.25
C LEU A 293 12.92 8.35 9.46
N SER A 294 12.18 7.77 8.52
CA SER A 294 10.98 8.35 7.92
C SER A 294 9.78 7.50 8.30
N MET A 295 8.74 8.09 8.88
CA MET A 295 7.48 7.39 9.20
C MET A 295 6.30 8.12 8.58
N ASN A 296 5.39 7.37 7.94
CA ASN A 296 4.15 7.89 7.38
C ASN A 296 2.97 6.97 7.68
N SER A 297 1.83 7.53 8.08
CA SER A 297 0.57 6.79 8.26
C SER A 297 0.68 5.62 9.26
N CYS A 298 1.49 5.78 10.32
CA CYS A 298 1.76 4.72 11.29
C CYS A 298 0.90 4.84 12.55
N THR A 299 0.76 3.72 13.27
CA THR A 299 0.10 3.68 14.59
C THR A 299 1.06 3.08 15.62
N VAL A 300 1.16 3.70 16.80
CA VAL A 300 1.97 3.22 17.92
C VAL A 300 1.12 3.23 19.19
N THR A 301 0.72 2.06 19.68
CA THR A 301 -0.26 1.99 20.77
C THR A 301 -0.06 0.88 21.79
N ARG A 302 -0.42 1.12 23.05
CA ARG A 302 -0.40 0.11 24.13
C ARG A 302 0.98 -0.53 24.34
N ASN A 303 2.04 0.26 24.22
CA ASN A 303 3.41 -0.16 24.53
C ASN A 303 3.87 0.42 25.88
N GLU A 304 4.95 -0.12 26.46
CA GLU A 304 5.56 0.50 27.65
C GLU A 304 6.03 1.92 27.32
N SER A 305 6.70 2.12 26.20
CA SER A 305 6.94 3.44 25.62
C SER A 305 6.54 3.41 24.15
N GLY A 306 6.06 4.52 23.58
CA GLY A 306 5.66 4.58 22.18
C GLY A 306 6.90 4.59 21.28
N ILE A 307 7.51 5.77 21.15
CA ILE A 307 8.66 6.00 20.26
C ILE A 307 9.83 6.60 21.06
N LEU A 308 11.00 5.97 20.96
CA LEU A 308 12.26 6.45 21.52
C LEU A 308 13.25 6.78 20.39
N LEU A 309 13.61 8.05 20.26
CA LEU A 309 14.54 8.57 19.27
C LEU A 309 15.81 9.03 19.99
N ASN A 310 16.93 8.35 19.78
CA ASN A 310 18.22 8.67 20.42
C ASN A 310 19.30 8.93 19.37
N ASP A 311 19.84 10.14 19.31
CA ASP A 311 20.81 10.52 18.27
C ASP A 311 20.29 10.26 16.84
N ALA A 312 18.98 10.42 16.65
CA ALA A 312 18.31 10.12 15.39
C ALA A 312 18.09 11.36 14.53
N VAL A 313 18.15 11.17 13.21
CA VAL A 313 17.55 12.06 12.20
C VAL A 313 16.15 11.53 11.92
N PHE A 314 15.11 12.36 11.96
CA PHE A 314 13.75 11.86 11.77
C PHE A 314 12.78 12.83 11.09
N SER A 315 11.84 12.25 10.36
CA SER A 315 10.63 12.87 9.85
C SER A 315 9.45 11.93 10.13
N ILE A 316 8.53 12.35 11.00
CA ILE A 316 7.33 11.55 11.34
C ILE A 316 6.09 12.31 10.88
N GLU A 317 5.28 11.62 10.09
CA GLU A 317 4.12 12.19 9.43
C GLU A 317 2.88 11.29 9.54
N ASP A 318 1.68 11.91 9.62
CA ASP A 318 0.39 11.22 9.62
C ASP A 318 0.32 10.05 10.62
N THR A 319 0.96 10.21 11.77
CA THR A 319 1.18 9.12 12.73
C THR A 319 0.43 9.39 14.04
N SER A 320 -0.20 8.34 14.58
CA SER A 320 -0.89 8.39 15.87
C SER A 320 -0.13 7.60 16.93
N VAL A 321 0.12 8.23 18.09
CA VAL A 321 0.80 7.63 19.25
C VAL A 321 -0.09 7.75 20.48
N SER A 322 -0.65 6.62 20.94
CA SER A 322 -1.64 6.63 22.04
C SER A 322 -1.58 5.45 22.98
N ASP A 323 -2.15 5.58 24.18
CA ASP A 323 -2.24 4.52 25.18
C ASP A 323 -0.87 3.91 25.59
N ASN A 324 0.22 4.66 25.45
CA ASN A 324 1.56 4.25 25.92
C ASN A 324 1.86 4.88 27.29
N ILE A 325 2.87 4.39 28.03
CA ILE A 325 3.32 5.12 29.24
C ILE A 325 3.96 6.44 28.79
N ASP A 326 4.97 6.37 27.92
CA ASP A 326 5.54 7.54 27.26
C ASP A 326 5.11 7.55 25.79
N GLY A 327 4.66 8.69 25.26
CA GLY A 327 4.30 8.83 23.85
C GLY A 327 5.54 8.85 22.97
N ILE A 328 6.18 10.02 22.85
CA ILE A 328 7.43 10.20 22.09
C ILE A 328 8.51 10.80 22.99
N ILE A 329 9.67 10.14 23.03
CA ILE A 329 10.87 10.59 23.73
C ILE A 329 11.97 10.87 22.70
N VAL A 330 12.50 12.09 22.72
CA VAL A 330 13.56 12.56 21.82
C VAL A 330 14.81 12.93 22.62
N GLN A 331 15.90 12.21 22.38
CA GLN A 331 17.19 12.38 23.03
C GLN A 331 18.25 12.72 21.98
N SER A 332 18.92 13.85 22.17
CA SER A 332 20.00 14.34 21.29
C SER A 332 19.64 14.33 19.79
N PRO A 333 18.51 14.93 19.36
CA PRO A 333 18.07 14.82 17.97
C PRO A 333 19.02 15.54 17.00
N ARG A 334 19.28 14.91 15.84
CA ARG A 334 20.04 15.47 14.71
C ARG A 334 19.09 16.04 13.66
N PHE A 335 19.58 16.94 12.80
CA PHE A 335 18.76 17.54 11.74
C PHE A 335 18.70 16.66 10.49
N PRO A 336 17.55 16.58 9.78
CA PRO A 336 16.23 17.10 10.18
C PRO A 336 15.56 16.34 11.35
N ARG A 337 14.68 17.04 12.09
CA ARG A 337 13.97 16.55 13.30
C ARG A 337 12.53 17.07 13.35
N ARG A 338 11.67 16.53 12.49
CA ARG A 338 10.34 17.09 12.20
C ARG A 338 9.20 16.16 12.56
N LEU A 339 8.13 16.74 13.11
CA LEU A 339 6.81 16.13 13.25
C LEU A 339 5.79 16.89 12.39
N ARG A 340 4.97 16.18 11.61
CA ARG A 340 3.93 16.77 10.75
C ARG A 340 2.63 15.96 10.85
N ARG A 341 1.49 16.59 11.15
CA ARG A 341 0.19 15.88 11.30
C ARG A 341 0.27 14.67 12.25
N VAL A 342 1.02 14.82 13.34
CA VAL A 342 1.20 13.77 14.36
C VAL A 342 0.22 14.00 15.51
N GLN A 343 -0.45 12.93 15.94
CA GLN A 343 -1.38 12.95 17.08
C GLN A 343 -0.79 12.15 18.23
N ILE A 344 -0.64 12.77 19.40
CA ILE A 344 -0.09 12.15 20.61
C ILE A 344 -1.08 12.36 21.77
N PHE A 345 -1.80 11.31 22.16
CA PHE A 345 -2.91 11.42 23.11
C PHE A 345 -3.06 10.18 24.00
N ASP A 346 -3.74 10.34 25.14
CA ASP A 346 -4.00 9.26 26.09
C ASP A 346 -2.74 8.48 26.55
N ASN A 347 -1.57 9.11 26.53
CA ASN A 347 -0.35 8.56 27.12
C ASN A 347 -0.20 9.03 28.58
N ALA A 348 0.72 8.43 29.35
CA ALA A 348 1.07 9.01 30.64
C ALA A 348 1.83 10.33 30.45
N VAL A 349 2.87 10.32 29.62
CA VAL A 349 3.61 11.51 29.16
C VAL A 349 3.51 11.57 27.64
N GLY A 350 3.13 12.71 27.07
CA GLY A 350 2.95 12.89 25.63
C GLY A 350 4.28 12.98 24.87
N LEU A 351 4.91 14.15 24.88
CA LEU A 351 6.11 14.44 24.11
C LEU A 351 7.22 15.02 25.01
N THR A 352 8.37 14.35 25.05
CA THR A 352 9.55 14.76 25.82
C THR A 352 10.77 14.89 24.92
N CYS A 353 11.54 15.97 25.07
CA CYS A 353 12.70 16.25 24.22
C CYS A 353 13.87 16.79 25.04
N SER A 354 15.09 16.42 24.69
CA SER A 354 16.31 17.02 25.24
C SER A 354 16.73 18.30 24.50
N ALA A 355 16.16 18.56 23.33
CA ALA A 355 16.41 19.74 22.50
C ALA A 355 15.15 20.08 21.67
N PRO A 356 15.03 21.33 21.18
CA PRO A 356 13.91 21.76 20.32
C PRO A 356 13.76 20.89 19.07
N ILE A 357 12.55 20.71 18.58
CA ILE A 357 12.23 20.00 17.34
C ILE A 357 11.24 20.83 16.50
N GLU A 358 11.13 20.51 15.21
CA GLU A 358 10.27 21.24 14.30
C GLU A 358 8.84 20.66 14.31
N PHE A 359 7.86 21.53 14.55
CA PHE A 359 6.44 21.22 14.42
C PHE A 359 5.88 21.88 13.17
N ASP A 360 5.04 21.14 12.46
CA ASP A 360 4.09 21.69 11.51
C ASP A 360 2.74 21.98 12.20
N ASP A 361 1.86 22.77 11.57
CA ASP A 361 0.64 23.35 12.15
C ASP A 361 -0.45 22.33 12.56
N ALA A 362 -0.19 21.04 12.39
CA ALA A 362 -1.14 19.96 12.64
C ALA A 362 -0.63 18.91 13.64
N VAL A 363 0.43 19.22 14.40
CA VAL A 363 0.86 18.37 15.52
C VAL A 363 -0.03 18.62 16.73
N THR A 364 -0.75 17.60 17.18
CA THR A 364 -1.63 17.67 18.35
C THR A 364 -1.10 16.78 19.47
N VAL A 365 -0.83 17.37 20.63
CA VAL A 365 -0.40 16.65 21.83
C VAL A 365 -1.32 17.03 22.98
N THR A 366 -2.29 16.17 23.28
CA THR A 366 -3.40 16.50 24.21
C THR A 366 -3.91 15.26 24.93
N GLY A 367 -4.47 15.43 26.12
CA GLY A 367 -5.11 14.33 26.84
C GLY A 367 -4.11 13.38 27.51
N ASN A 368 -2.84 13.76 27.61
CA ASN A 368 -1.84 12.96 28.30
C ASN A 368 -1.92 13.23 29.82
N SER A 369 -1.89 12.17 30.62
CA SER A 369 -2.32 12.27 32.03
C SER A 369 -1.35 13.00 32.97
N ALA A 370 -0.06 13.05 32.64
CA ALA A 370 0.96 13.73 33.46
C ALA A 370 1.53 14.98 32.78
N GLN A 371 1.80 14.93 31.48
CA GLN A 371 2.36 16.04 30.73
C GLN A 371 2.06 15.86 29.24
N ASP A 372 1.50 16.88 28.59
CA ASP A 372 1.33 16.87 27.13
C ASP A 372 2.69 17.11 26.44
N VAL A 373 3.27 18.30 26.59
CA VAL A 373 4.54 18.66 25.92
C VAL A 373 5.56 19.18 26.92
N HIS A 374 6.75 18.58 26.94
CA HIS A 374 7.88 19.08 27.71
C HIS A 374 8.39 20.42 27.13
N PRO A 375 8.73 21.44 27.94
CA PRO A 375 9.14 22.76 27.45
C PRO A 375 10.29 22.76 26.44
N ASN A 376 11.27 21.87 26.62
CA ASN A 376 12.42 21.72 25.71
C ASN A 376 12.04 21.27 24.29
N CYS A 377 10.83 20.76 24.06
CA CYS A 377 10.39 20.34 22.72
C CYS A 377 9.97 21.50 21.84
N ARG A 378 9.64 22.65 22.42
CA ARG A 378 9.14 23.80 21.66
C ARG A 378 10.28 24.41 20.84
N PRO A 379 10.01 24.81 19.58
CA PRO A 379 11.01 25.44 18.70
C PRO A 379 11.59 26.73 19.29
#